data_AF-A0A0D0DV98-F1
#
_entry.id   AF-A0A0D0DV98-F1
#
_cell.length_a   1.000
_cell.length_b   1.000
_cell.length_c   1.000
_cell.angle_alpha   90.00
_cell.angle_beta   90.00
_cell.angle_gamma   90.00
#
_symmetry.space_group_name_H-M   'P 1'
#
loop_
_entity.id
_entity.type
_entity.pdbx_description
1 polymer ?
#
loop_
_entity_poly.entity_id
_entity_poly.type
_entity_poly.pdbx_seq_one_letter_code
_entity_poly.pdbx_strand_id
1 'polypeptide(L)'
;MVQRCATTGSTRQVLLIVSMSYVTSPAFIFRVGRCPHTLVTDLTRSSRRELTGATFANNFRNATRKTPWLSSSRYVHNQAFRPSCTRHNSSVDAPLASCPSSQPSIREPFTILFCGRDAFSCAVFKEVHKAKDVWNGLHIATNSDVKTGRNGSRLDISPLKTLGRTVGVPVHEIPKEKIAFKHWLPPPPFAFQSSNGDSDPLVSLSDRHLLITASFGRILPVAILHLFPDTQRLNVHPSLLPAYRGPAPIQRALMAGESDTGVCVIGMGEVSRKKGKAVDAGGIWGVERVTIPENANFLQMQANLAAHGGKILVQVLRDMRSGKAQRIPQDPLTPATPRAPLITASESLIDFASQSASIIARLERAIGHQRALTVPVGLPDGRSVTIADLHVVAPELRSPNDLASLDGESPGIACYSSQTKSLLVTCADKTWLSVDRLQTQDKAILKAKEWWNGVKGMGWVKEGRFQFSR
;
A
#
# COMPACT_ATOMS: atom_id res chain seq x y z
N MET A 1 -25.51 73.13 -21.26
CA MET A 1 -26.41 72.15 -21.93
C MET A 1 -25.86 70.76 -21.62
N VAL A 2 -26.27 70.09 -20.54
CA VAL A 2 -27.45 69.18 -20.41
C VAL A 2 -27.41 68.10 -21.52
N GLN A 3 -27.20 66.80 -21.27
CA GLN A 3 -28.13 65.85 -20.61
C GLN A 3 -27.39 64.50 -20.29
N ARG A 4 -27.31 64.06 -19.01
CA ARG A 4 -28.04 62.95 -18.31
C ARG A 4 -27.77 61.50 -18.76
N CYS A 5 -27.15 60.68 -17.87
CA CYS A 5 -27.68 59.51 -17.10
C CYS A 5 -28.01 58.24 -17.92
N ALA A 6 -27.83 56.97 -17.52
CA ALA A 6 -27.24 56.16 -16.43
C ALA A 6 -27.36 54.68 -16.97
N THR A 7 -26.58 53.63 -16.64
CA THR A 7 -26.58 52.74 -15.45
C THR A 7 -25.83 51.42 -15.79
N THR A 8 -25.13 50.82 -14.80
CA THR A 8 -24.88 49.36 -14.53
C THR A 8 -24.21 48.47 -15.60
N GLY A 9 -23.27 47.55 -15.35
CA GLY A 9 -22.68 46.98 -14.13
C GLY A 9 -21.71 45.82 -14.47
N SER A 10 -20.82 45.51 -13.51
CA SER A 10 -20.11 44.24 -13.22
C SER A 10 -19.58 43.33 -14.35
N THR A 11 -18.26 43.17 -14.44
CA THR A 11 -17.64 41.94 -14.95
C THR A 11 -16.35 41.60 -14.19
N ARG A 12 -16.26 40.33 -13.76
CA ARG A 12 -15.18 39.70 -12.99
C ARG A 12 -13.89 39.62 -13.81
N GLN A 13 -12.75 39.96 -13.20
CA GLN A 13 -11.41 39.60 -13.68
C GLN A 13 -10.85 38.43 -12.85
N VAL A 14 -10.42 37.38 -13.56
CA VAL A 14 -9.56 36.30 -13.08
C VAL A 14 -8.15 36.62 -13.59
N LEU A 15 -7.20 36.81 -12.67
CA LEU A 15 -5.80 37.10 -12.99
C LEU A 15 -4.96 35.85 -12.71
N LEU A 16 -4.41 35.26 -13.77
CA LEU A 16 -3.43 34.17 -13.72
C LEU A 16 -2.05 34.80 -13.98
N ILE A 17 -1.18 34.84 -12.97
CA ILE A 17 0.22 35.26 -13.12
C ILE A 17 1.11 34.01 -13.05
N VAL A 18 1.82 33.76 -14.15
CA VAL A 18 2.93 32.82 -14.25
C VAL A 18 4.23 33.62 -14.06
N SER A 19 5.05 33.27 -13.05
CA SER A 19 6.38 33.87 -12.88
C SER A 19 7.49 32.92 -13.34
N MET A 20 8.35 33.43 -14.20
CA MET A 20 9.61 32.83 -14.65
C MET A 20 10.63 32.70 -13.51
N SER A 21 11.55 31.74 -13.65
CA SER A 21 12.91 31.86 -13.11
C SER A 21 13.90 31.11 -14.01
N TYR A 22 14.93 31.84 -14.42
CA TYR A 22 16.05 31.42 -15.26
C TYR A 22 17.09 30.63 -14.46
N VAL A 23 17.71 29.61 -15.07
CA VAL A 23 19.06 29.14 -14.74
C VAL A 23 19.78 28.77 -16.03
N THR A 24 21.02 29.25 -16.16
CA THR A 24 21.94 29.17 -17.30
C THR A 24 22.86 27.94 -17.23
N SER A 25 23.18 27.33 -18.38
CA SER A 25 24.45 26.64 -18.67
C SER A 25 24.56 26.24 -20.16
N PRO A 26 25.78 26.04 -20.70
CA PRO A 26 26.13 26.36 -22.08
C PRO A 26 25.92 25.22 -23.08
N ALA A 27 25.55 25.59 -24.31
CA ALA A 27 25.35 24.68 -25.43
C ALA A 27 26.62 24.50 -26.26
N PHE A 28 26.94 23.24 -26.54
CA PHE A 28 27.85 22.79 -27.58
C PHE A 28 27.29 23.14 -28.98
N ILE A 29 28.16 23.63 -29.84
CA ILE A 29 27.90 23.95 -31.26
C ILE A 29 27.89 22.65 -32.06
N PHE A 30 26.87 22.40 -32.90
CA PHE A 30 27.08 21.81 -34.22
C PHE A 30 26.02 22.24 -35.25
N ARG A 31 26.54 22.48 -36.46
CA ARG A 31 25.98 23.06 -37.69
C ARG A 31 24.65 22.47 -38.19
N VAL A 32 23.80 23.37 -38.69
CA VAL A 32 22.63 23.08 -39.55
C VAL A 32 23.07 23.03 -41.02
N GLY A 33 22.70 21.95 -41.73
CA GLY A 33 22.70 21.85 -43.19
C GLY A 33 21.28 21.64 -43.69
N ARG A 34 20.90 22.37 -44.75
CA ARG A 34 19.56 22.47 -45.35
C ARG A 34 19.32 21.49 -46.50
N CYS A 35 18.03 21.24 -46.75
CA CYS A 35 17.33 21.02 -48.04
C CYS A 35 17.27 19.57 -48.62
N PRO A 36 16.31 19.25 -49.55
CA PRO A 36 14.84 19.22 -49.38
C PRO A 36 14.12 18.04 -50.15
N HIS A 37 12.77 18.06 -50.16
CA HIS A 37 11.79 17.57 -51.16
C HIS A 37 10.98 16.25 -50.99
N THR A 38 9.66 16.45 -51.17
CA THR A 38 8.58 15.59 -51.78
C THR A 38 8.15 14.32 -51.02
N LEU A 39 6.88 13.87 -50.99
CA LEU A 39 5.63 14.15 -51.72
C LEU A 39 4.47 13.66 -50.82
N VAL A 40 3.37 14.40 -50.71
CA VAL A 40 2.11 13.97 -50.09
C VAL A 40 1.07 13.90 -51.20
N THR A 41 0.42 12.74 -51.35
CA THR A 41 -0.75 12.56 -52.22
C THR A 41 -2.00 12.35 -51.37
N ASP A 42 -2.96 13.27 -51.57
CA ASP A 42 -4.35 13.17 -51.17
C ASP A 42 -5.08 12.04 -51.91
N LEU A 43 -6.01 11.38 -51.22
CA LEU A 43 -7.17 10.74 -51.84
C LEU A 43 -8.42 11.02 -51.00
N THR A 44 -9.36 11.71 -51.64
CA THR A 44 -10.66 12.17 -51.14
C THR A 44 -11.80 11.18 -51.38
N ARG A 45 -12.88 11.32 -50.58
CA ARG A 45 -14.31 10.93 -50.81
C ARG A 45 -14.61 9.43 -50.76
N SER A 46 -15.74 8.91 -50.27
CA SER A 46 -17.13 9.36 -50.08
C SER A 46 -17.82 8.26 -49.25
N SER A 47 -18.68 8.48 -48.27
CA SER A 47 -20.13 8.64 -48.49
C SER A 47 -20.89 8.68 -47.15
N ARG A 48 -22.00 9.43 -47.16
CA ARG A 48 -23.00 9.63 -46.09
C ARG A 48 -23.77 8.35 -45.77
N ARG A 49 -24.22 8.25 -44.51
CA ARG A 49 -25.64 7.99 -44.17
C ARG A 49 -25.97 8.61 -42.80
N GLU A 50 -26.86 9.59 -42.84
CA GLU A 50 -27.60 10.11 -41.70
C GLU A 50 -28.76 9.14 -41.38
N LEU A 51 -29.09 9.01 -40.09
CA LEU A 51 -30.44 8.73 -39.62
C LEU A 51 -30.60 9.44 -38.26
N THR A 52 -31.39 10.50 -38.29
CA THR A 52 -31.93 11.27 -37.16
C THR A 52 -33.10 10.53 -36.51
N GLY A 53 -33.32 10.71 -35.20
CA GLY A 53 -34.66 10.50 -34.63
C GLY A 53 -34.79 10.29 -33.12
N ALA A 54 -35.14 11.38 -32.43
CA ALA A 54 -36.07 11.47 -31.30
C ALA A 54 -35.65 11.01 -29.87
N THR A 55 -35.38 12.05 -29.06
CA THR A 55 -35.79 12.32 -27.67
C THR A 55 -36.97 11.52 -27.10
N PHE A 56 -36.84 11.10 -25.83
CA PHE A 56 -37.88 11.25 -24.80
C PHE A 56 -37.23 11.40 -23.41
N ALA A 57 -37.62 12.46 -22.70
CA ALA A 57 -37.40 12.66 -21.29
C ALA A 57 -38.69 12.29 -20.54
N ASN A 58 -38.62 11.62 -19.40
CA ASN A 58 -39.40 12.05 -18.23
C ASN A 58 -38.93 11.43 -16.91
N ASN A 59 -39.07 12.27 -15.88
CA ASN A 59 -38.80 12.06 -14.47
C ASN A 59 -39.64 10.94 -13.83
N PHE A 60 -39.25 10.47 -12.63
CA PHE A 60 -40.02 10.64 -11.38
C PHE A 60 -39.34 9.99 -10.13
N ARG A 61 -39.18 10.86 -9.11
CA ARG A 61 -39.43 10.69 -7.66
C ARG A 61 -38.60 9.77 -6.74
N ASN A 62 -38.07 10.46 -5.73
CA ASN A 62 -37.78 10.07 -4.35
C ASN A 62 -38.70 8.99 -3.73
N ALA A 63 -38.11 8.07 -2.98
CA ALA A 63 -38.70 7.55 -1.75
C ALA A 63 -37.61 7.00 -0.79
N THR A 64 -37.52 7.67 0.36
CA THR A 64 -36.92 7.22 1.62
C THR A 64 -37.59 5.94 2.14
N ARG A 65 -36.84 4.98 2.69
CA ARG A 65 -37.24 4.22 3.89
C ARG A 65 -36.06 3.45 4.51
N LYS A 66 -35.84 3.72 5.80
CA LYS A 66 -35.05 2.95 6.76
C LYS A 66 -35.84 1.69 7.17
N THR A 67 -35.15 0.57 7.42
CA THR A 67 -35.42 -0.37 8.53
C THR A 67 -34.25 -1.37 8.71
N PRO A 68 -34.08 -1.95 9.91
CA PRO A 68 -32.80 -2.47 10.39
C PRO A 68 -32.66 -3.99 10.24
N TRP A 69 -31.42 -4.46 10.04
CA TRP A 69 -31.08 -5.89 10.09
C TRP A 69 -30.72 -6.30 11.51
N LEU A 70 -31.57 -7.14 12.09
CA LEU A 70 -31.31 -7.90 13.31
C LEU A 70 -30.63 -9.23 12.96
N SER A 71 -29.63 -9.55 13.76
CA SER A 71 -28.86 -10.79 13.76
C SER A 71 -29.72 -12.02 14.01
N SER A 72 -29.40 -13.14 13.35
CA SER A 72 -29.75 -14.46 13.85
C SER A 72 -28.68 -15.47 13.44
N SER A 73 -27.82 -15.79 14.40
CA SER A 73 -26.97 -16.96 14.41
C SER A 73 -27.84 -18.22 14.38
N ARG A 74 -27.52 -19.19 13.52
CA ARG A 74 -28.02 -20.55 13.67
C ARG A 74 -26.99 -21.57 13.18
N TYR A 75 -26.40 -22.23 14.17
CA TYR A 75 -25.75 -23.54 14.10
C TYR A 75 -26.63 -24.53 13.34
N VAL A 76 -26.03 -25.30 12.44
CA VAL A 76 -26.65 -26.53 11.89
C VAL A 76 -25.73 -27.70 12.21
N HIS A 77 -26.29 -28.65 12.95
CA HIS A 77 -25.68 -29.93 13.33
C HIS A 77 -25.68 -30.91 12.16
N ASN A 78 -24.60 -31.71 12.13
CA ASN A 78 -24.46 -32.96 11.40
C ASN A 78 -25.66 -33.90 11.60
N GLN A 79 -26.15 -34.49 10.52
CA GLN A 79 -26.80 -35.80 10.57
C GLN A 79 -26.20 -36.73 9.52
N ALA A 80 -25.76 -37.87 10.03
CA ALA A 80 -25.14 -38.96 9.33
C ALA A 80 -26.19 -39.80 8.59
N PHE A 81 -25.91 -40.15 7.33
CA PHE A 81 -26.63 -41.18 6.59
C PHE A 81 -25.82 -42.49 6.65
N ARG A 82 -26.44 -43.55 7.17
CA ARG A 82 -25.96 -44.95 7.03
C ARG A 82 -26.72 -45.61 5.86
N PRO A 83 -26.06 -46.42 5.01
CA PRO A 83 -26.71 -47.08 3.88
C PRO A 83 -27.29 -48.46 4.26
N SER A 84 -28.38 -48.84 3.59
CA SER A 84 -28.97 -50.18 3.66
C SER A 84 -28.35 -51.12 2.64
N CYS A 85 -27.91 -52.30 3.09
CA CYS A 85 -27.51 -53.42 2.26
C CYS A 85 -28.70 -54.07 1.53
N THR A 86 -28.50 -54.42 0.25
CA THR A 86 -29.13 -55.59 -0.37
C THR A 86 -28.07 -56.35 -1.19
N ARG A 87 -27.94 -57.65 -0.91
CA ARG A 87 -27.09 -58.61 -1.61
C ARG A 87 -27.75 -59.01 -2.93
N HIS A 88 -26.99 -59.03 -4.01
CA HIS A 88 -27.14 -60.04 -5.05
C HIS A 88 -25.77 -60.53 -5.50
N ASN A 89 -25.69 -61.86 -5.60
CA ASN A 89 -24.52 -62.66 -5.93
C ASN A 89 -24.49 -62.87 -7.45
N SER A 90 -23.38 -62.55 -8.12
CA SER A 90 -22.96 -63.26 -9.32
C SER A 90 -21.46 -63.00 -9.59
N SER A 91 -20.75 -64.12 -9.65
CA SER A 91 -19.34 -64.30 -9.92
C SER A 91 -18.99 -64.07 -11.39
N VAL A 92 -17.88 -63.37 -11.65
CA VAL A 92 -16.91 -63.69 -12.70
C VAL A 92 -15.60 -62.97 -12.38
N ASP A 93 -14.57 -63.77 -12.10
CA ASP A 93 -13.20 -63.33 -11.87
C ASP A 93 -12.58 -62.76 -13.16
N ALA A 94 -12.15 -61.51 -13.10
CA ALA A 94 -11.19 -60.93 -14.03
C ALA A 94 -10.08 -60.28 -13.20
N PRO A 95 -8.80 -60.58 -13.44
CA PRO A 95 -7.72 -59.93 -12.70
C PRO A 95 -7.69 -58.47 -13.13
N LEU A 96 -8.22 -57.59 -12.27
CA LEU A 96 -8.02 -56.15 -12.37
C LEU A 96 -6.52 -55.92 -12.28
N ALA A 97 -5.91 -55.63 -13.42
CA ALA A 97 -4.59 -55.04 -13.47
C ALA A 97 -4.60 -53.81 -12.55
N SER A 98 -3.90 -53.94 -11.41
CA SER A 98 -3.68 -52.85 -10.49
C SER A 98 -2.92 -51.77 -11.27
N CYS A 99 -3.64 -50.75 -11.74
CA CYS A 99 -3.02 -49.50 -12.13
C CYS A 99 -2.17 -49.07 -10.93
N PRO A 100 -0.84 -48.89 -11.06
CA PRO A 100 -0.08 -48.32 -9.97
C PRO A 100 -0.72 -46.96 -9.71
N SER A 101 -1.30 -46.79 -8.52
CA SER A 101 -1.69 -45.48 -8.03
C SER A 101 -0.43 -44.64 -8.10
N SER A 102 -0.33 -43.78 -9.11
CA SER A 102 0.75 -42.84 -9.25
C SER A 102 0.60 -41.87 -8.09
N GLN A 103 1.19 -42.22 -6.94
CA GLN A 103 1.43 -41.23 -5.91
C GLN A 103 2.14 -40.08 -6.61
N PRO A 104 1.61 -38.85 -6.55
CA PRO A 104 2.25 -37.73 -7.22
C PRO A 104 3.67 -37.65 -6.67
N SER A 105 4.66 -37.94 -7.52
CA SER A 105 6.06 -37.84 -7.15
C SER A 105 6.31 -36.40 -6.74
N ILE A 106 6.84 -36.22 -5.52
CA ILE A 106 7.15 -34.88 -5.00
C ILE A 106 8.15 -34.26 -5.98
N ARG A 107 7.77 -33.13 -6.58
CA ARG A 107 8.64 -32.41 -7.50
C ARG A 107 9.92 -31.97 -6.80
N GLU A 108 10.98 -31.83 -7.58
CA GLU A 108 12.25 -31.33 -7.08
C GLU A 108 12.11 -29.91 -6.47
N PRO A 109 13.02 -29.53 -5.57
CA PRO A 109 13.07 -28.18 -5.02
C PRO A 109 13.27 -27.10 -6.11
N PHE A 110 12.87 -25.88 -5.80
CA PHE A 110 12.89 -24.74 -6.72
C PHE A 110 14.22 -23.98 -6.75
N THR A 111 14.48 -23.33 -7.88
CA THR A 111 15.46 -22.24 -8.01
C THR A 111 14.72 -20.91 -7.91
N ILE A 112 14.92 -20.16 -6.81
CA ILE A 112 14.11 -19.01 -6.45
C ILE A 112 14.89 -17.70 -6.63
N LEU A 113 14.33 -16.77 -7.41
CA LEU A 113 14.70 -15.36 -7.40
C LEU A 113 13.75 -14.60 -6.45
N PHE A 114 14.25 -14.22 -5.29
CA PHE A 114 13.50 -13.49 -4.27
C PHE A 114 13.75 -11.98 -4.37
N CYS A 115 12.72 -11.23 -4.73
CA CYS A 115 12.73 -9.80 -4.93
C CYS A 115 12.13 -9.07 -3.71
N GLY A 116 12.94 -8.28 -3.01
CA GLY A 116 12.48 -7.53 -1.84
C GLY A 116 13.43 -6.40 -1.44
N ARG A 117 13.19 -5.76 -0.29
CA ARG A 117 14.01 -4.65 0.19
C ARG A 117 14.04 -4.53 1.71
N ASP A 118 12.88 -4.39 2.33
CA ASP A 118 12.71 -3.91 3.70
C ASP A 118 12.65 -5.04 4.76
N ALA A 119 12.35 -4.66 6.00
CA ALA A 119 12.20 -5.59 7.13
C ALA A 119 11.10 -6.65 6.89
N PHE A 120 10.01 -6.30 6.21
CA PHE A 120 8.95 -7.24 5.85
C PHE A 120 9.52 -8.34 4.93
N SER A 121 10.21 -7.94 3.86
CA SER A 121 10.82 -8.88 2.93
C SER A 121 11.90 -9.75 3.58
N CYS A 122 12.64 -9.22 4.56
CA CYS A 122 13.63 -9.96 5.33
C CYS A 122 12.99 -11.09 6.15
N ALA A 123 11.89 -10.81 6.84
CA ALA A 123 11.21 -11.81 7.65
C ALA A 123 10.59 -12.92 6.78
N VAL A 124 9.97 -12.56 5.66
CA VAL A 124 9.48 -13.55 4.68
C VAL A 124 10.64 -14.40 4.13
N PHE A 125 11.74 -13.77 3.73
CA PHE A 125 12.92 -14.46 3.21
C PHE A 125 13.53 -15.42 4.22
N LYS A 126 13.58 -15.06 5.51
CA LYS A 126 14.10 -15.95 6.57
C LYS A 126 13.33 -17.27 6.64
N GLU A 127 12.01 -17.24 6.51
CA GLU A 127 11.20 -18.46 6.51
C GLU A 127 11.48 -19.33 5.28
N VAL A 128 11.57 -18.73 4.09
CA VAL A 128 11.95 -19.45 2.86
C VAL A 128 13.37 -20.04 2.98
N HIS A 129 14.34 -19.26 3.47
CA HIS A 129 15.72 -19.70 3.64
C HIS A 129 15.85 -20.88 4.63
N LYS A 130 15.03 -20.92 5.69
CA LYS A 130 14.98 -22.03 6.66
C LYS A 130 14.39 -23.30 6.06
N ALA A 131 13.41 -23.18 5.15
CA ALA A 131 12.75 -24.30 4.49
C ALA A 131 13.63 -24.91 3.37
N LYS A 132 14.74 -25.55 3.75
CA LYS A 132 15.68 -26.17 2.79
C LYS A 132 15.06 -27.25 1.92
N ASP A 133 13.90 -27.76 2.31
CA ASP A 133 13.16 -28.73 1.51
C ASP A 133 12.59 -28.11 0.22
N VAL A 134 12.25 -26.81 0.20
CA VAL A 134 11.52 -26.22 -0.94
C VAL A 134 12.41 -25.62 -2.04
N TRP A 135 13.71 -25.46 -1.79
CA TRP A 135 14.62 -24.86 -2.77
C TRP A 135 15.98 -25.56 -2.86
N ASN A 136 16.59 -25.53 -4.04
CA ASN A 136 17.96 -25.97 -4.31
C ASN A 136 18.85 -24.83 -4.83
N GLY A 137 18.25 -23.72 -5.27
CA GLY A 137 18.92 -22.45 -5.53
C GLY A 137 18.09 -21.31 -4.97
N LEU A 138 18.73 -20.38 -4.27
CA LEU A 138 18.05 -19.20 -3.71
C LEU A 138 18.92 -17.99 -3.99
N HIS A 139 18.33 -16.96 -4.58
CA HIS A 139 19.00 -15.71 -4.94
C HIS A 139 18.13 -14.53 -4.51
N ILE A 140 18.76 -13.41 -4.21
CA ILE A 140 18.07 -12.17 -3.87
C ILE A 140 18.23 -11.18 -5.01
N ALA A 141 17.17 -10.47 -5.37
CA ALA A 141 17.23 -9.23 -6.13
C ALA A 141 16.69 -8.07 -5.28
N THR A 142 17.47 -6.99 -5.17
CA THR A 142 17.10 -5.84 -4.34
C THR A 142 17.67 -4.55 -4.90
N ASN A 143 17.17 -3.40 -4.43
CA ASN A 143 17.62 -2.08 -4.84
C ASN A 143 19.10 -1.87 -4.54
N SER A 144 19.82 -1.22 -5.46
CA SER A 144 21.15 -0.66 -5.19
C SER A 144 21.13 0.33 -4.02
N ASP A 145 22.30 0.50 -3.40
CA ASP A 145 22.47 1.42 -2.27
C ASP A 145 22.27 2.87 -2.70
N VAL A 146 21.66 3.68 -1.82
CA VAL A 146 21.36 5.08 -2.14
C VAL A 146 21.89 5.99 -1.03
N LYS A 147 22.61 7.06 -1.41
CA LYS A 147 22.93 8.13 -0.46
C LYS A 147 21.67 8.92 -0.12
N THR A 148 21.37 9.03 1.17
CA THR A 148 20.20 9.71 1.76
C THR A 148 20.66 10.67 2.86
N GLY A 149 19.70 11.44 3.41
CA GLY A 149 19.99 12.48 4.40
C GLY A 149 20.53 13.78 3.79
N ARG A 150 20.73 14.80 4.63
CA ARG A 150 21.28 16.09 4.19
C ARG A 150 22.65 15.84 3.55
N ASN A 151 22.82 16.34 2.32
CA ASN A 151 24.01 16.17 1.48
C ASN A 151 24.48 14.72 1.29
N GLY A 152 23.57 13.73 1.36
CA GLY A 152 23.93 12.32 1.16
C GLY A 152 24.78 11.72 2.28
N SER A 153 24.66 12.26 3.50
CA SER A 153 25.42 11.88 4.69
C SER A 153 25.20 10.43 5.17
N ARG A 154 24.13 9.76 4.72
CA ARG A 154 23.79 8.39 5.12
C ARG A 154 23.71 7.49 3.90
N LEU A 155 24.29 6.29 3.96
CA LEU A 155 24.11 5.29 2.93
C LEU A 155 22.93 4.38 3.33
N ASP A 156 21.83 4.45 2.56
CA ASP A 156 20.68 3.57 2.69
C ASP A 156 20.97 2.25 1.97
N ILE A 157 21.34 1.24 2.76
CA ILE A 157 21.59 -0.12 2.31
C ILE A 157 20.34 -0.95 2.59
N SER A 158 19.85 -1.67 1.58
CA SER A 158 18.73 -2.60 1.74
C SER A 158 18.97 -3.59 2.89
N PRO A 159 18.09 -3.68 3.90
CA PRO A 159 18.16 -4.71 4.92
C PRO A 159 18.26 -6.14 4.34
N LEU A 160 17.54 -6.40 3.23
CA LEU A 160 17.56 -7.70 2.57
C LEU A 160 18.91 -8.01 1.93
N LYS A 161 19.61 -7.00 1.39
CA LYS A 161 20.98 -7.14 0.87
C LYS A 161 21.94 -7.58 1.97
N THR A 162 21.87 -6.93 3.13
CA THR A 162 22.71 -7.25 4.30
C THR A 162 22.42 -8.67 4.79
N LEU A 163 21.14 -9.04 4.88
CA LEU A 163 20.72 -10.38 5.27
C LEU A 163 21.25 -11.45 4.29
N GLY A 164 21.08 -11.24 2.99
CA GLY A 164 21.55 -12.16 1.94
C GLY A 164 23.03 -12.46 2.03
N ARG A 165 23.85 -11.41 2.17
CA ARG A 165 25.30 -11.53 2.38
C ARG A 165 25.64 -12.30 3.66
N THR A 166 24.90 -12.05 4.74
CA THR A 166 25.12 -12.71 6.03
C THR A 166 24.86 -14.22 5.95
N VAL A 167 23.83 -14.64 5.21
CA VAL A 167 23.49 -16.06 5.05
C VAL A 167 24.16 -16.75 3.85
N GLY A 168 25.03 -16.03 3.12
CA GLY A 168 25.78 -16.58 1.98
C GLY A 168 24.94 -16.81 0.72
N VAL A 169 23.82 -16.11 0.57
CA VAL A 169 22.97 -16.19 -0.63
C VAL A 169 23.39 -15.13 -1.66
N PRO A 170 23.52 -15.46 -2.96
CA PRO A 170 23.85 -14.46 -3.99
C PRO A 170 22.85 -13.30 -4.02
N VAL A 171 23.37 -12.08 -4.03
CA VAL A 171 22.57 -10.84 -4.06
C VAL A 171 22.83 -10.08 -5.35
N HIS A 172 21.76 -9.81 -6.08
CA HIS A 172 21.75 -9.09 -7.33
C HIS A 172 21.15 -7.71 -7.12
N GLU A 173 21.87 -6.67 -7.55
CA GLU A 173 21.40 -5.31 -7.44
C GLU A 173 20.68 -4.87 -8.71
N ILE A 174 19.46 -4.36 -8.54
CA ILE A 174 18.69 -3.81 -9.66
C ILE A 174 19.05 -2.34 -9.89
N PRO A 175 19.14 -1.90 -11.16
CA PRO A 175 19.47 -0.51 -11.48
C PRO A 175 18.48 0.48 -10.87
N LYS A 176 18.99 1.60 -10.35
CA LYS A 176 18.17 2.66 -9.75
C LYS A 176 17.29 3.34 -10.81
N GLU A 177 17.87 3.62 -11.97
CA GLU A 177 17.23 4.32 -13.06
C GLU A 177 16.09 3.46 -13.62
N LYS A 178 14.92 4.08 -13.80
CA LYS A 178 13.73 3.39 -14.32
C LYS A 178 13.98 2.78 -15.70
N ILE A 179 14.73 3.48 -16.55
CA ILE A 179 15.05 3.02 -17.91
C ILE A 179 15.97 1.80 -17.85
N ALA A 180 17.07 1.87 -17.08
CA ALA A 180 17.98 0.75 -16.92
C ALA A 180 17.28 -0.48 -16.32
N PHE A 181 16.43 -0.30 -15.30
CA PHE A 181 15.68 -1.39 -14.71
C PHE A 181 14.67 -2.03 -15.68
N LYS A 182 14.08 -1.26 -16.60
CA LYS A 182 13.17 -1.80 -17.62
C LYS A 182 13.83 -2.86 -18.50
N HIS A 183 15.15 -2.74 -18.71
CA HIS A 183 15.96 -3.64 -19.53
C HIS A 183 16.84 -4.57 -18.69
N TRP A 184 16.75 -4.51 -17.37
CA TRP A 184 17.53 -5.37 -16.49
C TRP A 184 17.02 -6.81 -16.56
N LEU A 185 17.96 -7.74 -16.70
CA LEU A 185 17.70 -9.17 -16.59
C LEU A 185 18.45 -9.72 -15.38
N PRO A 186 17.84 -10.62 -14.61
CA PRO A 186 18.56 -11.32 -13.55
C PRO A 186 19.69 -12.15 -14.15
N PRO A 187 20.87 -12.22 -13.51
CA PRO A 187 21.97 -13.05 -14.01
C PRO A 187 21.64 -14.55 -13.91
N PRO A 188 22.50 -15.43 -14.46
CA PRO A 188 22.35 -16.87 -14.30
C PRO A 188 22.11 -17.28 -12.84
N PRO A 189 21.22 -18.26 -12.57
CA PRO A 189 20.59 -19.18 -13.53
C PRO A 189 19.29 -18.70 -14.20
N PHE A 190 18.89 -17.43 -14.04
CA PHE A 190 17.57 -16.95 -14.46
C PHE A 190 17.52 -16.31 -15.86
N ALA A 191 18.65 -15.84 -16.36
CA ALA A 191 18.73 -15.42 -17.76
C ALA A 191 20.08 -15.85 -18.33
N PHE A 192 20.03 -16.36 -19.56
CA PHE A 192 21.19 -16.63 -20.38
C PHE A 192 21.15 -15.63 -21.53
N GLN A 193 22.24 -14.87 -21.70
CA GLN A 193 22.43 -14.15 -22.95
C GLN A 193 22.86 -15.19 -23.98
N SER A 194 22.12 -15.32 -25.09
CA SER A 194 22.57 -16.14 -26.21
C SER A 194 23.92 -15.58 -26.66
N SER A 195 24.96 -16.43 -26.70
CA SER A 195 26.29 -16.07 -27.19
C SER A 195 26.31 -15.79 -28.70
N ASN A 196 25.22 -16.12 -29.39
CA ASN A 196 25.05 -15.91 -30.82
C ASN A 196 24.07 -14.76 -31.00
N GLY A 197 24.51 -13.64 -31.57
CA GLY A 197 23.80 -12.36 -31.69
C GLY A 197 22.48 -12.34 -32.48
N ASP A 198 21.79 -13.48 -32.59
CA ASP A 198 20.43 -13.56 -33.10
C ASP A 198 19.44 -13.27 -31.98
N SER A 199 18.46 -12.45 -32.31
CA SER A 199 17.35 -11.99 -31.48
C SER A 199 16.36 -13.11 -31.15
N ASP A 200 16.84 -14.19 -30.54
CA ASP A 200 15.99 -15.29 -30.10
C ASP A 200 15.15 -14.80 -28.90
N PRO A 201 13.80 -14.96 -28.91
CA PRO A 201 12.98 -14.61 -27.77
C PRO A 201 13.50 -15.28 -26.51
N LEU A 202 13.67 -14.46 -25.46
CA LEU A 202 14.02 -14.86 -24.10
C LEU A 202 13.43 -16.25 -23.77
N VAL A 203 14.28 -17.27 -23.64
CA VAL A 203 13.82 -18.64 -23.39
C VAL A 203 13.07 -18.65 -22.06
N SER A 204 11.80 -19.08 -22.07
CA SER A 204 11.04 -19.27 -20.84
C SER A 204 11.77 -20.28 -19.95
N LEU A 205 12.01 -19.90 -18.70
CA LEU A 205 12.59 -20.80 -17.72
C LEU A 205 11.66 -22.00 -17.45
N SER A 206 12.25 -23.08 -16.95
CA SER A 206 11.49 -24.25 -16.51
C SER A 206 10.54 -23.93 -15.36
N ASP A 207 9.57 -24.82 -15.12
CA ASP A 207 8.64 -24.74 -14.00
C ASP A 207 9.30 -24.92 -12.61
N ARG A 208 10.62 -25.13 -12.56
CA ARG A 208 11.42 -25.13 -11.33
C ARG A 208 11.95 -23.75 -10.94
N HIS A 209 11.90 -22.75 -11.84
CA HIS A 209 12.36 -21.40 -11.55
C HIS A 209 11.20 -20.53 -11.07
N LEU A 210 11.33 -19.96 -9.87
CA LEU A 210 10.31 -19.11 -9.27
C LEU A 210 10.77 -17.68 -9.13
N LEU A 211 9.85 -16.76 -9.37
CA LEU A 211 9.97 -15.35 -9.06
C LEU A 211 9.07 -15.04 -7.88
N ILE A 212 9.66 -14.70 -6.75
CA ILE A 212 8.91 -14.35 -5.53
C ILE A 212 9.15 -12.89 -5.20
N THR A 213 8.09 -12.12 -4.95
CA THR A 213 8.21 -10.75 -4.42
C THR A 213 7.62 -10.64 -3.03
N ALA A 214 8.26 -9.84 -2.18
CA ALA A 214 7.71 -9.37 -0.92
C ALA A 214 8.23 -7.96 -0.67
N SER A 215 7.33 -6.97 -0.56
CA SER A 215 7.67 -5.55 -0.35
C SER A 215 8.84 -5.05 -1.23
N PHE A 216 8.77 -5.34 -2.54
CA PHE A 216 9.84 -4.98 -3.49
C PHE A 216 9.85 -3.49 -3.85
N GLY A 217 8.72 -2.79 -3.71
CA GLY A 217 8.63 -1.34 -3.90
C GLY A 217 8.74 -0.84 -5.35
N ARG A 218 8.81 -1.75 -6.34
CA ARG A 218 8.84 -1.41 -7.77
C ARG A 218 7.93 -2.35 -8.56
N ILE A 219 7.36 -1.84 -9.64
CA ILE A 219 6.65 -2.67 -10.61
C ILE A 219 7.69 -3.45 -11.41
N LEU A 220 7.56 -4.77 -11.42
CA LEU A 220 8.41 -5.64 -12.24
C LEU A 220 8.19 -5.38 -13.73
N PRO A 221 9.26 -5.18 -14.53
CA PRO A 221 9.17 -5.12 -15.98
C PRO A 221 8.57 -6.39 -16.56
N VAL A 222 7.81 -6.24 -17.64
CA VAL A 222 7.20 -7.36 -18.38
C VAL A 222 8.27 -8.34 -18.86
N ALA A 223 9.44 -7.85 -19.29
CA ALA A 223 10.57 -8.69 -19.71
C ALA A 223 11.02 -9.67 -18.63
N ILE A 224 11.03 -9.25 -17.36
CA ILE A 224 11.36 -10.15 -16.24
C ILE A 224 10.21 -11.11 -15.97
N LEU A 225 8.96 -10.62 -15.96
CA LEU A 225 7.78 -11.47 -15.71
C LEU A 225 7.64 -12.58 -16.76
N HIS A 226 8.08 -12.36 -18.00
CA HIS A 226 8.02 -13.33 -19.10
C HIS A 226 9.13 -14.38 -19.06
N LEU A 227 10.19 -14.18 -18.27
CA LEU A 227 11.18 -15.24 -18.01
C LEU A 227 10.58 -16.42 -17.26
N PHE A 228 9.59 -16.17 -16.40
CA PHE A 228 9.02 -17.16 -15.49
C PHE A 228 7.61 -17.58 -15.96
N PRO A 229 7.27 -18.88 -15.91
CA PRO A 229 5.91 -19.35 -16.17
C PRO A 229 4.89 -18.65 -15.26
N ASP A 230 3.64 -18.44 -15.73
CA ASP A 230 2.60 -17.72 -14.97
C ASP A 230 2.35 -18.30 -13.57
N THR A 231 2.42 -19.61 -13.46
CA THR A 231 2.24 -20.34 -12.20
C THR A 231 3.41 -20.21 -11.23
N GLN A 232 4.56 -19.67 -11.67
CA GLN A 232 5.79 -19.57 -10.88
C GLN A 232 6.14 -18.14 -10.46
N ARG A 233 5.17 -17.22 -10.54
CA ARG A 233 5.33 -15.82 -10.14
C ARG A 233 4.45 -15.54 -8.95
N LEU A 234 5.04 -15.40 -7.77
CA LEU A 234 4.31 -15.21 -6.52
C LEU A 234 4.63 -13.87 -5.87
N ASN A 235 3.64 -13.24 -5.25
CA ASN A 235 3.80 -12.07 -4.40
C ASN A 235 3.19 -12.35 -3.02
N VAL A 236 3.88 -11.94 -1.97
CA VAL A 236 3.36 -11.94 -0.59
C VAL A 236 2.77 -10.57 -0.30
N HIS A 237 1.45 -10.50 -0.23
CA HIS A 237 0.68 -9.27 -0.05
C HIS A 237 0.05 -9.21 1.34
N PRO A 238 0.37 -8.23 2.20
CA PRO A 238 -0.09 -8.19 3.59
C PRO A 238 -1.49 -7.57 3.74
N SER A 239 -2.49 -8.16 3.06
CA SER A 239 -3.91 -7.95 3.35
C SER A 239 -4.73 -9.20 3.06
N LEU A 240 -5.98 -9.20 3.54
CA LEU A 240 -7.02 -10.13 3.09
C LEU A 240 -7.60 -9.66 1.77
N LEU A 241 -7.09 -10.21 0.66
CA LEU A 241 -7.57 -9.85 -0.67
C LEU A 241 -9.01 -10.35 -0.92
N PRO A 242 -9.84 -9.60 -1.69
CA PRO A 242 -9.47 -8.48 -2.56
C PRO A 242 -9.38 -7.09 -1.88
N ALA A 243 -9.63 -7.01 -0.56
CA ALA A 243 -9.51 -5.76 0.19
C ALA A 243 -8.05 -5.29 0.27
N TYR A 244 -7.85 -3.98 0.26
CA TYR A 244 -6.56 -3.32 0.41
C TYR A 244 -5.51 -3.70 -0.65
N ARG A 245 -5.93 -3.95 -1.90
CA ARG A 245 -4.99 -3.97 -3.04
C ARG A 245 -4.25 -2.63 -3.17
N GLY A 246 -2.94 -2.68 -3.42
CA GLY A 246 -2.10 -1.49 -3.58
C GLY A 246 -0.91 -1.41 -2.61
N PRO A 247 -0.14 -0.31 -2.64
CA PRO A 247 1.17 -0.23 -2.00
C PRO A 247 1.19 -0.04 -0.47
N ALA A 248 0.07 0.27 0.19
CA ALA A 248 0.06 0.60 1.63
C ALA A 248 -1.00 -0.16 2.47
N PRO A 249 -1.14 -1.49 2.32
CA PRO A 249 -2.24 -2.25 2.93
C PRO A 249 -2.25 -2.20 4.46
N ILE A 250 -1.08 -2.34 5.10
CA ILE A 250 -0.96 -2.37 6.57
C ILE A 250 -1.38 -1.01 7.16
N GLN A 251 -0.85 0.09 6.60
CA GLN A 251 -1.20 1.44 7.04
C GLN A 251 -2.70 1.68 6.91
N ARG A 252 -3.29 1.27 5.78
CA ARG A 252 -4.69 1.56 5.45
C ARG A 252 -5.64 0.75 6.33
N ALA A 253 -5.32 -0.51 6.64
CA ALA A 253 -6.08 -1.31 7.61
C ALA A 253 -6.03 -0.69 9.02
N LEU A 254 -4.87 -0.22 9.47
CA LEU A 254 -4.73 0.47 10.76
C LEU A 254 -5.51 1.80 10.81
N MET A 255 -5.45 2.60 9.74
CA MET A 255 -6.21 3.85 9.62
C MET A 255 -7.73 3.61 9.65
N ALA A 256 -8.19 2.56 8.97
CA ALA A 256 -9.60 2.17 8.95
C ALA A 256 -10.07 1.59 10.30
N GLY A 257 -9.14 1.19 11.18
CA GLY A 257 -9.45 0.58 12.47
C GLY A 257 -10.02 -0.83 12.33
N GLU A 258 -9.51 -1.59 11.35
CA GLU A 258 -9.88 -2.99 11.18
C GLU A 258 -9.55 -3.81 12.44
N SER A 259 -10.42 -4.75 12.79
CA SER A 259 -10.13 -5.74 13.86
C SER A 259 -9.24 -6.87 13.35
N ASP A 260 -9.28 -7.13 12.04
CA ASP A 260 -8.60 -8.25 11.40
C ASP A 260 -8.00 -7.81 10.07
N THR A 261 -6.87 -8.42 9.75
CA THR A 261 -6.21 -8.33 8.45
C THR A 261 -5.64 -9.70 8.13
N GLY A 262 -4.62 -9.79 7.29
CA GLY A 262 -4.00 -11.05 6.95
C GLY A 262 -2.95 -10.90 5.88
N VAL A 263 -2.53 -12.05 5.36
CA VAL A 263 -1.56 -12.13 4.28
C VAL A 263 -2.07 -13.09 3.23
N CYS A 264 -1.91 -12.70 1.97
CA CYS A 264 -2.17 -13.55 0.81
C CYS A 264 -0.88 -13.79 0.03
N VAL A 265 -0.67 -15.04 -0.39
CA VAL A 265 0.28 -15.38 -1.45
C VAL A 265 -0.51 -15.40 -2.75
N ILE A 266 -0.17 -14.51 -3.69
CA ILE A 266 -0.91 -14.36 -4.95
C ILE A 266 -0.02 -14.59 -6.15
N GLY A 267 -0.62 -15.04 -7.25
CA GLY A 267 0.03 -15.01 -8.55
C GLY A 267 0.31 -13.58 -9.00
N MET A 268 1.42 -13.35 -9.71
CA MET A 268 1.69 -12.08 -10.37
C MET A 268 1.36 -12.15 -11.85
N GLY A 269 0.64 -11.15 -12.34
CA GLY A 269 0.39 -10.92 -13.75
C GLY A 269 0.97 -9.59 -14.24
N GLU A 270 0.91 -9.37 -15.55
CA GLU A 270 1.26 -8.06 -16.13
C GLU A 270 0.38 -6.95 -15.55
N VAL A 271 1.00 -5.82 -15.19
CA VAL A 271 0.26 -4.61 -14.82
C VAL A 271 0.15 -3.71 -16.05
N SER A 272 -1.06 -3.41 -16.49
CA SER A 272 -1.27 -2.51 -17.64
C SER A 272 -2.50 -1.64 -17.44
N ARG A 273 -2.26 -0.33 -17.27
CA ARG A 273 -3.31 0.69 -17.23
C ARG A 273 -4.13 0.74 -18.52
N LYS A 274 -3.54 0.40 -19.67
CA LYS A 274 -4.22 0.39 -20.98
C LYS A 274 -5.03 -0.88 -21.24
N LYS A 275 -4.71 -2.00 -20.58
CA LYS A 275 -5.38 -3.31 -20.77
C LYS A 275 -6.23 -3.74 -19.56
N GLY A 276 -6.56 -2.80 -18.66
CA GLY A 276 -7.39 -3.10 -17.47
C GLY A 276 -6.75 -4.03 -16.43
N LYS A 277 -5.47 -4.43 -16.58
CA LYS A 277 -4.82 -5.33 -15.64
C LYS A 277 -4.35 -4.58 -14.40
N ALA A 278 -4.89 -4.95 -13.24
CA ALA A 278 -4.68 -4.27 -11.97
C ALA A 278 -3.53 -4.88 -11.15
N VAL A 279 -2.87 -4.03 -10.35
CA VAL A 279 -1.87 -4.45 -9.34
C VAL A 279 -2.56 -5.32 -8.28
N ASP A 280 -1.85 -6.34 -7.79
CA ASP A 280 -2.30 -7.29 -6.75
C ASP A 280 -3.62 -8.03 -7.05
N ALA A 281 -3.91 -8.28 -8.33
CA ALA A 281 -5.17 -8.88 -8.78
C ALA A 281 -5.07 -10.36 -9.17
N GLY A 282 -3.90 -10.99 -9.06
CA GLY A 282 -3.73 -12.40 -9.42
C GLY A 282 -4.38 -13.35 -8.42
N GLY A 283 -4.65 -14.59 -8.83
CA GLY A 283 -5.31 -15.59 -8.00
C GLY A 283 -4.53 -15.88 -6.71
N ILE A 284 -5.25 -16.17 -5.64
CA ILE A 284 -4.74 -16.49 -4.30
C ILE A 284 -4.35 -17.96 -4.24
N TRP A 285 -3.12 -18.23 -3.81
CA TRP A 285 -2.57 -19.56 -3.56
C TRP A 285 -2.64 -19.96 -2.08
N GLY A 286 -2.55 -18.98 -1.19
CA GLY A 286 -2.63 -19.18 0.24
C GLY A 286 -3.06 -17.90 0.93
N VAL A 287 -3.81 -18.03 2.02
CA VAL A 287 -4.32 -16.92 2.82
C VAL A 287 -4.24 -17.27 4.30
N GLU A 288 -3.84 -16.30 5.10
CA GLU A 288 -3.84 -16.42 6.55
C GLU A 288 -4.44 -15.15 7.17
N ARG A 289 -5.44 -15.31 8.03
CA ARG A 289 -6.06 -14.22 8.78
C ARG A 289 -5.29 -13.95 10.06
N VAL A 290 -5.11 -12.67 10.38
CA VAL A 290 -4.38 -12.20 11.56
C VAL A 290 -5.21 -11.11 12.23
N THR A 291 -5.52 -11.29 13.51
CA THR A 291 -6.17 -10.26 14.32
C THR A 291 -5.21 -9.10 14.56
N ILE A 292 -5.73 -7.87 14.47
CA ILE A 292 -5.00 -6.64 14.80
C ILE A 292 -5.19 -6.38 16.30
N PRO A 293 -4.14 -6.49 17.13
CA PRO A 293 -4.26 -6.17 18.54
C PRO A 293 -4.70 -4.72 18.75
N GLU A 294 -5.42 -4.48 19.85
CA GLU A 294 -5.77 -3.12 20.23
C GLU A 294 -4.50 -2.28 20.39
N ASN A 295 -4.50 -1.07 19.84
CA ASN A 295 -3.36 -0.14 19.83
C ASN A 295 -2.11 -0.63 19.07
N ALA A 296 -2.21 -1.68 18.25
CA ALA A 296 -1.11 -2.09 17.39
C ALA A 296 -0.68 -0.95 16.44
N ASN A 297 0.63 -0.79 16.27
CA ASN A 297 1.22 0.13 15.31
C ASN A 297 1.75 -0.60 14.06
N PHE A 298 2.16 0.18 13.07
CA PHE A 298 2.65 -0.34 11.81
C PHE A 298 3.83 -1.28 11.97
N LEU A 299 4.82 -0.96 12.82
CA LEU A 299 6.03 -1.78 12.96
C LEU A 299 5.71 -3.15 13.55
N GLN A 300 4.82 -3.18 14.56
CA GLN A 300 4.32 -4.43 15.14
C GLN A 300 3.56 -5.26 14.10
N MET A 301 2.63 -4.64 13.36
CA MET A 301 1.86 -5.34 12.32
C MET A 301 2.73 -5.78 11.15
N GLN A 302 3.74 -5.00 10.75
CA GLN A 302 4.70 -5.37 9.71
C GLN A 302 5.46 -6.63 10.10
N ALA A 303 5.99 -6.70 11.33
CA ALA A 303 6.71 -7.86 11.82
C ALA A 303 5.80 -9.10 11.91
N ASN A 304 4.60 -8.93 12.46
CA ASN A 304 3.63 -10.01 12.62
C ASN A 304 3.20 -10.58 11.25
N LEU A 305 2.75 -9.72 10.34
CA LEU A 305 2.30 -10.11 9.01
C LEU A 305 3.46 -10.69 8.17
N ALA A 306 4.68 -10.20 8.30
CA ALA A 306 5.81 -10.78 7.57
C ALA A 306 6.10 -12.22 8.02
N ALA A 307 5.99 -12.51 9.32
CA ALA A 307 6.20 -13.86 9.86
C ALA A 307 5.12 -14.84 9.35
N HIS A 308 3.85 -14.44 9.41
CA HIS A 308 2.74 -15.23 8.85
C HIS A 308 2.90 -15.39 7.34
N GLY A 309 3.21 -14.31 6.63
CA GLY A 309 3.47 -14.28 5.18
C GLY A 309 4.56 -15.25 4.73
N GLY A 310 5.66 -15.34 5.48
CA GLY A 310 6.72 -16.31 5.23
C GLY A 310 6.27 -17.75 5.40
N LYS A 311 5.52 -18.04 6.46
CA LYS A 311 4.98 -19.39 6.74
C LYS A 311 4.02 -19.86 5.67
N ILE A 312 3.02 -19.03 5.32
CA ILE A 312 2.06 -19.38 4.27
C ILE A 312 2.73 -19.50 2.90
N LEU A 313 3.75 -18.69 2.60
CA LEU A 313 4.54 -18.84 1.38
C LEU A 313 5.25 -20.19 1.33
N VAL A 314 5.94 -20.60 2.40
CA VAL A 314 6.60 -21.91 2.47
C VAL A 314 5.59 -23.04 2.29
N GLN A 315 4.40 -22.93 2.89
CA GLN A 315 3.35 -23.92 2.71
C GLN A 315 2.90 -24.01 1.25
N VAL A 316 2.65 -22.87 0.60
CA VAL A 316 2.32 -22.81 -0.83
C VAL A 316 3.41 -23.48 -1.68
N LEU A 317 4.69 -23.23 -1.40
CA LEU A 317 5.80 -23.86 -2.13
C LEU A 317 5.80 -25.39 -1.96
N ARG A 318 5.53 -25.91 -0.76
CA ARG A 318 5.40 -27.36 -0.51
C ARG A 318 4.20 -27.95 -1.24
N ASP A 319 3.08 -27.25 -1.26
CA ASP A 319 1.87 -27.68 -1.96
C ASP A 319 2.09 -27.67 -3.48
N MET A 320 2.84 -26.71 -4.01
CA MET A 320 3.20 -26.67 -5.44
C MET A 320 4.08 -27.87 -5.81
N ARG A 321 5.05 -28.24 -4.95
CA ARG A 321 5.90 -29.41 -5.16
C ARG A 321 5.16 -30.73 -5.07
N SER A 322 4.19 -30.83 -4.17
CA SER A 322 3.37 -32.05 -4.01
C SER A 322 2.19 -32.14 -4.97
N GLY A 323 2.00 -31.13 -5.85
CA GLY A 323 0.87 -31.07 -6.78
C GLY A 323 -0.48 -30.75 -6.12
N LYS A 324 -0.48 -30.33 -4.85
CA LYS A 324 -1.68 -29.98 -4.07
C LYS A 324 -2.07 -28.52 -4.17
N ALA A 325 -1.17 -27.65 -4.62
CA ALA A 325 -1.43 -26.21 -4.65
C ALA A 325 -2.59 -25.87 -5.60
N GLN A 326 -3.53 -25.08 -5.09
CA GLN A 326 -4.67 -24.58 -5.85
C GLN A 326 -4.62 -23.06 -5.90
N ARG A 327 -4.91 -22.50 -7.08
CA ARG A 327 -4.99 -21.06 -7.31
C ARG A 327 -6.45 -20.65 -7.44
N ILE A 328 -6.94 -19.87 -6.50
CA ILE A 328 -8.33 -19.41 -6.43
C ILE A 328 -8.40 -17.98 -7.01
N PRO A 329 -9.24 -17.71 -8.03
CA PRO A 329 -9.47 -16.34 -8.49
C PRO A 329 -9.98 -15.42 -7.37
N GLN A 330 -9.55 -14.16 -7.37
CA GLN A 330 -10.09 -13.18 -6.43
C GLN A 330 -11.49 -12.73 -6.86
N ASP A 331 -12.35 -12.44 -5.88
CA ASP A 331 -13.62 -11.78 -6.14
C ASP A 331 -13.42 -10.42 -6.84
N PRO A 332 -14.38 -10.01 -7.69
CA PRO A 332 -14.34 -8.71 -8.34
C PRO A 332 -14.42 -7.59 -7.30
N LEU A 333 -13.72 -6.49 -7.58
CA LEU A 333 -13.78 -5.31 -6.73
C LEU A 333 -15.14 -4.62 -6.86
N THR A 334 -15.70 -4.22 -5.73
CA THR A 334 -16.89 -3.36 -5.66
C THR A 334 -16.49 -1.95 -5.22
N PRO A 335 -17.34 -0.92 -5.42
CA PRO A 335 -17.09 0.41 -4.85
C PRO A 335 -16.90 0.42 -3.32
N ALA A 336 -17.44 -0.58 -2.62
CA ALA A 336 -17.28 -0.76 -1.19
C ALA A 336 -15.98 -1.49 -0.80
N THR A 337 -15.27 -2.10 -1.76
CA THR A 337 -14.03 -2.81 -1.45
C THR A 337 -12.92 -1.80 -1.12
N PRO A 338 -12.37 -1.81 0.10
CA PRO A 338 -11.37 -0.83 0.48
C PRO A 338 -10.08 -1.00 -0.34
N ARG A 339 -9.44 0.12 -0.65
CA ARG A 339 -8.21 0.19 -1.46
C ARG A 339 -7.05 0.66 -0.60
N ALA A 340 -5.82 0.33 -1.02
CA ALA A 340 -4.63 0.74 -0.29
C ALA A 340 -3.73 1.68 -1.11
N PRO A 341 -4.18 2.91 -1.45
CA PRO A 341 -3.35 3.87 -2.17
C PRO A 341 -2.13 4.27 -1.33
N LEU A 342 -1.07 4.73 -2.01
CA LEU A 342 0.17 5.19 -1.39
C LEU A 342 -0.12 6.30 -0.36
N ILE A 343 0.59 6.29 0.76
CA ILE A 343 0.48 7.35 1.77
C ILE A 343 1.15 8.62 1.27
N THR A 344 0.39 9.71 1.19
CA THR A 344 0.87 11.02 0.76
C THR A 344 1.34 11.88 1.94
N ALA A 345 2.09 12.94 1.66
CA ALA A 345 2.55 13.86 2.72
C ALA A 345 1.38 14.64 3.34
N SER A 346 0.38 15.03 2.55
CA SER A 346 -0.80 15.75 3.02
C SER A 346 -1.63 14.96 4.03
N GLU A 347 -1.60 13.63 3.97
CA GLU A 347 -2.29 12.77 4.94
C GLU A 347 -1.69 12.83 6.35
N SER A 348 -0.46 13.34 6.50
CA SER A 348 0.14 13.57 7.83
C SER A 348 -0.24 14.91 8.45
N LEU A 349 -1.01 15.73 7.74
CA LEU A 349 -1.50 17.01 8.26
C LEU A 349 -2.71 16.78 9.17
N ILE A 350 -2.66 17.38 10.35
CA ILE A 350 -3.71 17.29 11.35
C ILE A 350 -4.64 18.47 11.23
N ASP A 351 -5.94 18.16 11.21
CA ASP A 351 -7.03 19.11 11.36
C ASP A 351 -7.94 18.63 12.48
N PHE A 352 -7.75 19.22 13.67
CA PHE A 352 -8.55 18.89 14.85
C PHE A 352 -10.05 19.16 14.65
N ALA A 353 -10.43 20.04 13.72
CA ALA A 353 -11.84 20.36 13.47
C ALA A 353 -12.58 19.26 12.71
N SER A 354 -11.89 18.52 11.83
CA SER A 354 -12.49 17.43 11.04
C SER A 354 -12.12 16.03 11.53
N GLN A 355 -11.12 15.91 12.40
CA GLN A 355 -10.62 14.63 12.89
C GLN A 355 -10.87 14.46 14.38
N SER A 356 -11.45 13.31 14.77
CA SER A 356 -11.56 12.91 16.18
C SER A 356 -10.23 12.36 16.70
N ALA A 357 -10.06 12.36 18.02
CA ALA A 357 -8.84 11.89 18.67
C ALA A 357 -8.49 10.42 18.29
N SER A 358 -9.49 9.56 18.11
CA SER A 358 -9.28 8.16 17.70
C SER A 358 -8.82 8.04 16.24
N ILE A 359 -9.26 8.93 15.34
CA ILE A 359 -8.76 9.01 13.97
C ILE A 359 -7.29 9.44 13.98
N ILE A 360 -6.95 10.49 14.72
CA ILE A 360 -5.58 11.01 14.82
C ILE A 360 -4.65 9.95 15.44
N ALA A 361 -5.08 9.27 16.51
CA ALA A 361 -4.29 8.22 17.15
C ALA A 361 -4.08 7.00 16.24
N ARG A 362 -5.08 6.59 15.45
CA ARG A 362 -4.92 5.53 14.44
C ARG A 362 -3.97 5.95 13.31
N LEU A 363 -4.08 7.20 12.86
CA LEU A 363 -3.20 7.77 11.85
C LEU A 363 -1.75 7.74 12.33
N GLU A 364 -1.48 8.14 13.57
CA GLU A 364 -0.15 8.06 14.19
C GLU A 364 0.37 6.63 14.13
N ARG A 365 -0.41 5.67 14.63
CA ARG A 365 0.02 4.27 14.68
C ARG A 365 0.29 3.70 13.29
N ALA A 366 -0.46 4.15 12.29
CA ALA A 366 -0.33 3.71 10.91
C ALA A 366 0.88 4.33 10.18
N ILE A 367 1.14 5.64 10.34
CA ILE A 367 2.10 6.37 9.50
C ILE A 367 3.21 7.10 10.25
N GLY A 368 3.17 7.18 11.57
CA GLY A 368 4.15 7.91 12.40
C GLY A 368 5.60 7.49 12.15
N HIS A 369 5.82 6.18 11.93
CA HIS A 369 7.14 5.62 11.60
C HIS A 369 7.76 6.16 10.29
N GLN A 370 6.93 6.62 9.34
CA GLN A 370 7.37 7.13 8.03
C GLN A 370 7.14 8.64 7.87
N ARG A 371 6.16 9.21 8.58
CA ARG A 371 5.75 10.61 8.50
C ARG A 371 5.24 11.06 9.87
N ALA A 372 5.90 12.05 10.44
CA ALA A 372 5.45 12.67 11.68
C ALA A 372 4.18 13.51 11.43
N LEU A 373 3.21 13.44 12.35
CA LEU A 373 1.96 14.17 12.22
C LEU A 373 2.16 15.64 12.55
N THR A 374 1.66 16.53 11.70
CA THR A 374 1.98 17.95 11.75
C THR A 374 0.73 18.82 11.66
N VAL A 375 0.62 19.77 12.56
CA VAL A 375 -0.33 20.88 12.49
C VAL A 375 0.32 21.98 11.65
N PRO A 376 -0.12 22.23 10.39
CA PRO A 376 0.62 23.06 9.44
C PRO A 376 0.73 24.54 9.85
N VAL A 377 -0.29 25.07 10.53
CA VAL A 377 -0.32 26.43 11.12
C VAL A 377 -0.53 26.28 12.62
N GLY A 378 0.36 25.53 13.28
CA GLY A 378 0.17 25.20 14.69
C GLY A 378 0.33 26.39 15.64
N LEU A 379 1.01 27.46 15.22
CA LEU A 379 1.31 28.64 16.01
C LEU A 379 0.73 29.93 15.39
N PRO A 380 0.47 30.99 16.20
CA PRO A 380 -0.02 32.28 15.70
C PRO A 380 0.89 32.98 14.68
N ASP A 381 2.18 32.64 14.67
CA ASP A 381 3.17 33.18 13.73
C ASP A 381 3.29 32.37 12.43
N GLY A 382 2.37 31.43 12.20
CA GLY A 382 2.29 30.63 10.97
C GLY A 382 3.19 29.39 10.96
N ARG A 383 3.98 29.15 12.00
CA ARG A 383 4.85 27.97 12.07
C ARG A 383 4.06 26.70 12.35
N SER A 384 4.54 25.61 11.76
CA SER A 384 3.99 24.28 12.00
C SER A 384 4.40 23.71 13.36
N VAL A 385 3.58 22.78 13.88
CA VAL A 385 3.87 22.03 15.10
C VAL A 385 3.68 20.55 14.81
N THR A 386 4.75 19.77 14.89
CA THR A 386 4.68 18.31 14.86
C THR A 386 4.28 17.79 16.24
N ILE A 387 3.36 16.82 16.28
CA ILE A 387 2.87 16.17 17.48
C ILE A 387 3.25 14.70 17.49
N ALA A 388 3.62 14.16 18.65
CA ALA A 388 4.04 12.78 18.83
C ALA A 388 3.63 12.25 20.21
N ASP A 389 3.70 10.93 20.37
CA ASP A 389 3.34 10.21 21.60
C ASP A 389 1.89 10.54 22.02
N LEU A 390 0.96 10.05 21.20
CA LEU A 390 -0.45 10.45 21.22
C LEU A 390 -1.33 9.40 21.89
N HIS A 391 -2.24 9.84 22.76
CA HIS A 391 -3.21 8.98 23.43
C HIS A 391 -4.62 9.57 23.37
N VAL A 392 -5.63 8.72 23.18
CA VAL A 392 -7.03 9.15 23.29
C VAL A 392 -7.38 9.29 24.77
N VAL A 393 -7.91 10.44 25.17
CA VAL A 393 -8.34 10.66 26.56
C VAL A 393 -9.74 10.07 26.74
N ALA A 394 -9.81 9.04 27.58
CA ALA A 394 -11.05 8.36 27.93
C ALA A 394 -12.03 9.33 28.65
N PRO A 395 -13.35 9.24 28.41
CA PRO A 395 -14.35 10.13 29.02
C PRO A 395 -14.27 10.19 30.55
N GLU A 396 -13.93 9.08 31.20
CA GLU A 396 -13.87 8.96 32.66
C GLU A 396 -12.72 9.78 33.25
N LEU A 397 -11.65 9.98 32.47
CA LEU A 397 -10.52 10.82 32.83
C LEU A 397 -10.82 12.32 32.67
N ARG A 398 -12.02 12.69 32.20
CA ARG A 398 -12.40 14.10 31.93
C ARG A 398 -13.03 14.82 33.14
N SER A 399 -13.33 14.15 34.25
CA SER A 399 -14.03 14.71 35.44
C SER A 399 -13.21 14.67 36.74
N PRO A 400 -13.50 15.53 37.75
CA PRO A 400 -13.41 16.97 37.76
C PRO A 400 -12.12 17.43 38.48
N ASN A 401 -11.13 17.81 37.70
CA ASN A 401 -9.94 18.62 38.05
C ASN A 401 -9.49 19.32 36.74
N ASP A 402 -8.26 19.83 36.59
CA ASP A 402 -7.72 20.55 35.40
C ASP A 402 -8.13 20.05 34.00
N LEU A 403 -8.62 18.81 33.87
CA LEU A 403 -9.20 18.23 32.68
C LEU A 403 -10.61 18.75 32.32
N ALA A 404 -11.49 19.09 33.28
CA ALA A 404 -12.87 19.54 32.99
C ALA A 404 -12.94 20.88 32.21
N SER A 405 -11.81 21.60 32.07
CA SER A 405 -11.74 22.94 31.49
C SER A 405 -11.97 22.98 29.97
N LEU A 406 -11.94 21.83 29.29
CA LEU A 406 -12.06 21.76 27.83
C LEU A 406 -13.41 21.21 27.35
N ASP A 407 -14.32 20.88 28.26
CA ASP A 407 -15.64 20.37 27.86
C ASP A 407 -16.47 21.46 27.18
N GLY A 408 -16.91 21.17 25.96
CA GLY A 408 -17.66 22.11 25.12
C GLY A 408 -16.81 23.12 24.35
N GLU A 409 -15.49 23.12 24.53
CA GLU A 409 -14.58 23.97 23.77
C GLU A 409 -14.52 23.59 22.29
N SER A 410 -14.23 24.57 21.44
CA SER A 410 -14.05 24.32 20.00
C SER A 410 -12.82 23.45 19.72
N PRO A 411 -12.82 22.60 18.68
CA PRO A 411 -11.65 21.80 18.33
C PRO A 411 -10.39 22.63 18.08
N GLY A 412 -9.24 22.09 18.50
CA GLY A 412 -7.93 22.72 18.43
C GLY A 412 -7.59 23.58 19.66
N ILE A 413 -8.49 23.69 20.64
CA ILE A 413 -8.17 24.29 21.94
C ILE A 413 -7.40 23.26 22.77
N ALA A 414 -6.33 23.73 23.41
CA ALA A 414 -5.43 22.91 24.19
C ALA A 414 -5.16 23.50 25.58
N CYS A 415 -5.01 22.63 26.57
CA CYS A 415 -4.52 22.99 27.90
C CYS A 415 -3.45 22.00 28.35
N TYR A 416 -2.50 22.47 29.15
CA TYR A 416 -1.53 21.57 29.77
C TYR A 416 -2.13 20.95 31.04
N SER A 417 -2.07 19.62 31.13
CA SER A 417 -2.48 18.88 32.32
C SER A 417 -1.27 18.49 33.16
N SER A 418 -1.26 18.94 34.41
CA SER A 418 -0.26 18.57 35.40
C SER A 418 -0.33 17.09 35.78
N GLN A 419 -1.53 16.50 35.74
CA GLN A 419 -1.81 15.11 36.10
C GLN A 419 -1.24 14.12 35.07
N THR A 420 -1.56 14.33 33.79
CA THR A 420 -1.07 13.46 32.70
C THR A 420 0.30 13.87 32.20
N LYS A 421 0.80 15.05 32.63
CA LYS A 421 2.05 15.69 32.16
C LYS A 421 2.08 15.90 30.64
N SER A 422 0.92 16.04 30.03
CA SER A 422 0.73 16.13 28.59
C SER A 422 -0.11 17.36 28.21
N LEU A 423 -0.14 17.68 26.92
CA LEU A 423 -1.02 18.68 26.37
C LEU A 423 -2.32 18.00 25.92
N LEU A 424 -3.44 18.40 26.50
CA LEU A 424 -4.77 17.93 26.10
C LEU A 424 -5.29 18.83 25.00
N VAL A 425 -5.79 18.26 23.91
CA VAL A 425 -6.28 18.98 22.75
C VAL A 425 -7.68 18.51 22.39
N THR A 426 -8.62 19.43 22.26
CA THR A 426 -9.97 19.13 21.78
C THR A 426 -9.95 18.81 20.29
N CYS A 427 -10.69 17.79 19.91
CA CYS A 427 -10.80 17.29 18.54
C CYS A 427 -12.28 17.25 18.12
N ALA A 428 -12.56 16.84 16.89
CA ALA A 428 -13.92 16.61 16.41
C ALA A 428 -14.65 15.56 17.29
N ASP A 429 -15.98 15.53 17.18
CA ASP A 429 -16.85 14.62 17.93
C ASP A 429 -16.74 14.74 19.45
N LYS A 430 -16.31 15.91 19.97
CA LYS A 430 -16.08 16.15 21.41
C LYS A 430 -15.12 15.13 22.03
N THR A 431 -14.12 14.69 21.25
CA THR A 431 -13.07 13.78 21.70
C THR A 431 -11.81 14.55 22.02
N TRP A 432 -10.98 14.03 22.94
CA TRP A 432 -9.75 14.70 23.36
C TRP A 432 -8.54 13.83 23.10
N LEU A 433 -7.47 14.49 22.67
CA LEU A 433 -6.17 13.89 22.40
C LEU A 433 -5.15 14.39 23.43
N SER A 434 -4.45 13.46 24.06
CA SER A 434 -3.24 13.74 24.86
C SER A 434 -2.04 13.74 23.93
N VAL A 435 -1.22 14.77 24.01
CA VAL A 435 0.02 14.95 23.25
C VAL A 435 1.18 15.13 24.22
N ASP A 436 2.10 14.17 24.24
CA ASP A 436 3.17 14.17 25.23
C ASP A 436 4.42 14.92 24.73
N ARG A 437 4.60 14.98 23.39
CA ARG A 437 5.74 15.65 22.77
C ARG A 437 5.34 16.50 21.58
N LEU A 438 5.94 17.69 21.51
CA LEU A 438 5.69 18.67 20.47
C LEU A 438 7.00 19.21 19.92
N GLN A 439 7.03 19.43 18.62
CA GLN A 439 8.15 20.05 17.92
C GLN A 439 7.63 21.23 17.10
N THR A 440 7.97 22.44 17.53
CA THR A 440 7.81 23.62 16.68
C THR A 440 8.77 23.54 15.50
N GLN A 441 8.33 24.02 14.34
CA GLN A 441 9.15 24.11 13.13
C GLN A 441 10.57 24.62 13.42
N ASP A 442 11.56 23.91 12.88
CA ASP A 442 13.00 24.19 13.01
C ASP A 442 13.55 24.17 14.45
N LYS A 443 12.79 23.64 15.42
CA LYS A 443 13.23 23.45 16.82
C LYS A 443 13.38 21.97 17.15
N ALA A 444 14.00 21.69 18.30
CA ALA A 444 14.02 20.35 18.86
C ALA A 444 12.62 19.94 19.33
N ILE A 445 12.36 18.63 19.32
CA ILE A 445 11.16 18.07 19.95
C ILE A 445 11.28 18.16 21.47
N LEU A 446 10.27 18.71 22.13
CA LEU A 446 10.22 18.96 23.58
C LEU A 446 9.12 18.13 24.23
N LYS A 447 9.22 17.95 25.55
CA LYS A 447 8.10 17.44 26.35
C LYS A 447 7.00 18.51 26.43
N ALA A 448 5.75 18.08 26.57
CA ALA A 448 4.58 18.97 26.60
C ALA A 448 4.73 20.13 27.60
N LYS A 449 5.26 19.89 28.81
CA LYS A 449 5.48 20.95 29.82
C LYS A 449 6.45 22.04 29.35
N GLU A 450 7.57 21.65 28.76
CA GLU A 450 8.60 22.58 28.28
C GLU A 450 8.08 23.41 27.11
N TRP A 451 7.39 22.75 26.19
CA TRP A 451 6.76 23.41 25.06
C TRP A 451 5.66 24.39 25.52
N TRP A 452 4.80 23.98 26.46
CA TRP A 452 3.75 24.80 27.06
C TRP A 452 4.31 26.06 27.71
N ASN A 453 5.38 25.93 28.50
CA ASN A 453 6.05 27.08 29.11
C ASN A 453 6.59 28.05 28.06
N GLY A 454 7.11 27.53 26.94
CA GLY A 454 7.55 28.34 25.81
C GLY A 454 6.43 29.17 25.19
N VAL A 455 5.30 28.53 24.82
CA VAL A 455 4.16 29.25 24.23
C VAL A 455 3.46 30.19 25.22
N LYS A 456 3.46 29.84 26.51
CA LYS A 456 3.00 30.72 27.59
C LYS A 456 3.88 31.95 27.72
N GLY A 457 5.22 31.79 27.70
CA GLY A 457 6.18 32.90 27.74
C GLY A 457 6.09 33.83 26.53
N MET A 458 5.61 33.34 25.39
CA MET A 458 5.34 34.13 24.19
C MET A 458 3.96 34.84 24.22
N GLY A 459 3.17 34.67 25.29
CA GLY A 459 1.86 35.31 25.43
C GLY A 459 0.74 34.69 24.58
N TRP A 460 0.95 33.48 24.05
CA TRP A 460 -0.04 32.79 23.21
C TRP A 460 -1.06 31.97 24.00
N VAL A 461 -0.81 31.78 25.29
CA VAL A 461 -1.76 31.14 26.21
C VAL A 461 -2.63 32.22 26.84
N LYS A 462 -3.94 32.16 26.62
CA LYS A 462 -4.94 33.07 27.19
C LYS A 462 -5.86 32.28 28.11
N GLU A 463 -6.02 32.74 29.35
CA GLU A 463 -6.89 32.08 30.34
C GLU A 463 -6.57 30.57 30.52
N GLY A 464 -5.29 30.22 30.46
CA GLY A 464 -4.85 28.82 30.58
C GLY A 464 -5.09 27.96 29.33
N ARG A 465 -5.53 28.55 28.22
CA ARG A 465 -5.83 27.86 26.95
C ARG A 465 -4.91 28.32 25.83
N PHE A 466 -4.53 27.38 24.97
CA PHE A 466 -3.81 27.62 23.73
C PHE A 466 -4.69 27.19 22.55
N GLN A 467 -4.81 28.00 21.51
CA GLN A 467 -5.52 27.63 20.29
C GLN A 467 -4.51 27.30 19.20
N PHE A 468 -4.51 26.05 18.70
CA PHE A 468 -3.85 25.74 17.44
C PHE A 468 -4.53 26.54 16.32
N SER A 469 -3.73 27.27 15.53
CA SER A 469 -4.30 28.06 14.44
C SER A 469 -4.79 27.13 13.31
N ARG A 470 -5.80 27.60 12.57
CA ARG A 470 -6.43 26.86 11.48
C ARG A 470 -5.65 27.00 10.19
#